data_AF-A0A392V0R7-F1
#
_entry.id   AF-A0A392V0R7-F1
#
_cell.length_a   1.000
_cell.length_b   1.000
_cell.length_c   1.000
_cell.angle_alpha   90.00
_cell.angle_beta   90.00
_cell.angle_gamma   90.00
#
_symmetry.space_group_name_H-M   'P 1'
#
loop_
_entity.id
_entity.type
_entity.pdbx_description
1 polymer ?
#
loop_
_entity_poly.entity_id
_entity_poly.type
_entity_poly.pdbx_seq_one_letter_code
_entity_poly.pdbx_strand_id
1 'polypeptide(L)' 'MANIMARDNQPGREDELRLERFMKHKLPTFTGGYNPEGAVNWIEEVE' A
#
# COMPACT_ATOMS: atom_id res chain seq x y z
N MET A 1 23.22 -8.05 -18.09
CA MET A 1 22.37 -8.76 -17.11
C MET A 1 21.61 -7.71 -16.33
N ALA A 2 20.32 -7.52 -16.62
CA ALA A 2 19.49 -6.60 -15.86
C ALA A 2 19.28 -7.21 -14.47
N ASN A 3 19.79 -6.52 -13.44
CA ASN A 3 19.66 -6.91 -12.06
C ASN A 3 18.21 -6.68 -11.61
N ILE A 4 17.32 -7.62 -11.95
CA ILE A 4 15.97 -7.68 -11.38
C ILE A 4 16.18 -8.08 -9.93
N MET A 5 16.33 -7.08 -9.04
CA MET A 5 16.28 -7.29 -7.61
C MET A 5 14.89 -7.86 -7.31
N ALA A 6 14.82 -9.16 -7.03
CA ALA A 6 13.65 -9.73 -6.39
C ALA A 6 13.59 -9.09 -5.01
N ARG A 7 12.73 -8.07 -4.85
CA ARG A 7 12.28 -7.65 -3.52
C ARG A 7 11.74 -8.91 -2.87
N ASP A 8 12.27 -9.25 -1.71
CA ASP A 8 11.93 -10.46 -0.97
C ASP A 8 10.47 -10.33 -0.49
N ASN A 9 9.53 -10.54 -1.41
CA ASN A 9 8.09 -10.47 -1.24
C ASN A 9 7.62 -11.68 -0.43
N GLN A 10 8.10 -11.76 0.80
CA GLN A 10 7.57 -12.61 1.85
C GLN A 10 6.16 -12.09 2.13
N PRO A 11 5.10 -12.73 1.59
CA PRO A 11 3.78 -12.12 1.51
C PRO A 11 3.30 -11.67 2.89
N GLY A 12 3.41 -12.56 3.90
CA GLY A 12 3.01 -12.24 5.26
C GLY A 12 3.82 -11.10 5.93
N ARG A 13 5.10 -10.92 5.59
CA ARG A 13 5.97 -9.96 6.29
C ARG A 13 5.88 -8.55 5.69
N GLU A 14 5.79 -8.43 4.37
CA GLU A 14 5.59 -7.12 3.74
C GLU A 14 4.19 -6.57 4.02
N ASP A 15 3.15 -7.41 3.98
CA ASP A 15 1.78 -7.02 4.31
C ASP A 15 1.65 -6.56 5.78
N GLU A 16 2.31 -7.25 6.73
CA GLU A 16 2.36 -6.85 8.14
C GLU A 16 3.12 -5.54 8.35
N LEU A 17 4.28 -5.35 7.72
CA LEU A 17 5.05 -4.10 7.82
C LEU A 17 4.32 -2.93 7.17
N ARG A 18 3.60 -3.19 6.07
CA ARG A 18 2.76 -2.22 5.39
C ARG A 18 1.57 -1.82 6.24
N LEU A 19 0.91 -2.79 6.88
CA LEU A 19 -0.17 -2.53 7.85
C LEU A 19 0.33 -1.76 9.07
N GLU A 20 1.50 -2.12 9.63
CA GLU A 20 2.07 -1.44 10.79
C GLU A 20 2.42 0.03 10.46
N ARG A 21 2.96 0.28 9.26
CA ARG A 21 3.17 1.63 8.72
C ARG A 21 1.84 2.38 8.55
N PHE A 22 0.81 1.70 8.07
CA PHE A 22 -0.55 2.22 7.90
C PHE A 22 -1.18 2.64 9.24
N MET A 23 -0.98 1.84 10.31
CA MET A 23 -1.48 2.18 11.65
C MET A 23 -0.66 3.28 12.34
N LYS A 24 0.64 3.36 12.06
CA LYS A 24 1.54 4.36 12.66
C LYS A 24 1.36 5.75 12.04
N HIS A 25 1.01 5.84 10.77
CA HIS A 25 0.68 7.10 10.11
C HIS A 25 -0.82 7.34 10.19
N LYS A 26 -1.27 8.52 10.66
CA LYS A 26 -2.67 8.93 10.49
C LYS A 26 -2.92 9.18 9.00
N LEU A 27 -3.33 8.13 8.30
CA LEU A 27 -3.53 8.22 6.87
C LEU A 27 -4.77 9.05 6.55
N PRO A 28 -4.70 9.87 5.49
CA PRO A 28 -5.81 10.71 5.08
C PRO A 28 -6.99 9.81 4.71
N THR A 29 -8.14 9.97 5.37
CA THR A 29 -9.31 9.16 5.06
C THR A 29 -9.73 9.38 3.60
N PHE A 30 -9.97 8.31 2.85
CA PHE A 30 -10.54 8.42 1.52
C PHE A 30 -11.96 9.02 1.61
N THR A 31 -12.14 10.24 1.13
CA THR A 31 -13.43 10.96 1.14
C THR A 31 -14.18 10.89 -0.20
N GLY A 32 -13.77 10.02 -1.12
CA GLY A 32 -14.26 9.98 -2.51
C GLY A 32 -15.64 9.36 -2.73
N GLY A 33 -16.34 8.91 -1.69
CA GLY A 33 -17.64 8.23 -1.82
C GLY A 33 -17.53 6.87 -2.53
N TYR A 34 -18.58 6.44 -3.23
CA TYR A 34 -18.57 5.17 -3.99
C TYR A 34 -17.85 5.34 -5.35
N ASN A 35 -16.54 5.60 -5.30
CA ASN A 35 -15.68 5.67 -6.46
C ASN A 35 -14.61 4.56 -6.38
N PRO A 36 -14.86 3.37 -6.97
CA PRO A 36 -13.94 2.24 -6.88
C PRO A 36 -12.61 2.53 -7.57
N GLU A 37 -12.61 3.29 -8.67
CA GLU A 37 -11.39 3.65 -9.40
C GLU A 37 -10.53 4.64 -8.60
N GLY A 38 -11.17 5.65 -7.99
CA GLY A 38 -10.49 6.59 -7.09
C GLY A 38 -9.98 5.92 -5.80
N ALA A 39 -10.67 4.88 -5.32
CA ALA A 39 -10.23 4.12 -4.16
C ALA A 39 -8.97 3.30 -4.46
N VAL A 40 -8.86 2.72 -5.66
CA VAL A 40 -7.65 1.99 -6.10
C VAL A 40 -6.46 2.94 -6.16
N ASN A 41 -6.61 4.09 -6.84
CA ASN A 41 -5.54 5.09 -6.92
C ASN A 41 -5.13 5.61 -5.53
N TRP A 42 -6.08 5.82 -4.62
CA TRP A 42 -5.79 6.25 -3.25
C TRP A 42 -4.98 5.20 -2.47
N ILE A 43 -5.27 3.90 -2.64
CA ILE A 43 -4.48 2.84 -2.01
C ILE A 43 -3.05 2.82 -2.55
N GLU A 44 -2.86 3.05 -3.85
CA GLU A 44 -1.52 3.14 -4.47
C GLU A 44 -0.74 4.39 -4.04
N GLU A 45 -1.41 5.52 -3.81
CA GLU A 45 -0.77 6.74 -3.31
C GLU A 45 -0.40 6.67 -1.82
N VAL A 46 -1.08 5.81 -1.06
CA VAL A 46 -0.90 5.67 0.40
C VAL A 46 0.02 4.49 0.77
N GLU A 47 0.27 3.56 -0.15
CA GLU A 47 1.29 2.50 -0.06
C GLU A 47 2.73 3.05 0.01
#